data_AF-A0A935MQE2-F1
#
_entry.id   AF-A0A935MQE2-F1
#
_cell.length_a   1.000
_cell.length_b   1.000
_cell.length_c   1.000
_cell.angle_alpha   90.00
_cell.angle_beta   90.00
_cell.angle_gamma   90.00
#
_symmetry.space_group_name_H-M   'P 1'
#
loop_
_entity.id
_entity.type
_entity.pdbx_description
1 polymer ?
#
loop_
_entity_poly.entity_id
_entity_poly.type
_entity_poly.pdbx_seq_one_letter_code
_entity_poly.pdbx_strand_id
1 'polypeptide(L)'
;MSEAATPAMAVGSRVSTTRIVGGVALAYAVSGFVQNAVFGGTGAPAYSDPLGVVLAYHAENRGAFAIISGLETVNMVLLLVFVTALHGLVQRRGGAGADWSRLAVAAGAACSTLFALFIATQIAVVVAASSLAEPNPAFALMWQLHAAVFALALPALGATFIGAALATHASGLIRPWQRLFGMVGGSLLILAGPANLAIAGGSPLIFVGVLGYFLWFIWLVVIGIRLIRGQG
;
A
#
# COMPACT_ATOMS: atom_id res chain seq x y z
N MET A 1 39.77 41.51 -15.59
CA MET A 1 38.31 41.31 -15.68
C MET A 1 38.08 40.04 -16.49
N SER A 2 37.60 38.96 -15.87
CA SER A 2 37.03 37.82 -16.58
C SER A 2 35.99 37.16 -15.68
N GLU A 3 34.76 37.51 -16.03
CA GLU A 3 33.44 36.97 -15.74
C GLU A 3 33.37 35.63 -14.98
N ALA A 4 32.86 35.69 -13.74
CA ALA A 4 32.44 34.54 -12.97
C ALA A 4 31.11 34.01 -13.55
N ALA A 5 31.14 32.76 -14.03
CA ALA A 5 29.95 32.07 -14.52
C ALA A 5 28.95 31.80 -13.37
N THR A 6 27.72 32.24 -13.62
CA THR A 6 26.54 32.31 -12.77
C THR A 6 26.10 30.96 -12.16
N PRO A 7 25.75 30.88 -10.85
CA PRO A 7 25.26 29.65 -10.19
C PRO A 7 23.79 29.30 -10.47
N ALA A 8 23.20 29.81 -11.56
CA ALA A 8 21.76 29.69 -11.83
C ALA A 8 21.32 28.28 -12.25
N MET A 9 22.20 27.45 -12.82
CA MET A 9 21.84 26.11 -13.31
C MET A 9 21.58 25.07 -12.20
N ALA A 10 22.14 25.24 -11.00
CA ALA A 10 21.95 24.30 -9.88
C ALA A 10 20.65 24.55 -9.07
N VAL A 11 19.95 25.65 -9.36
CA VAL A 11 18.70 26.05 -8.69
C VAL A 11 17.48 25.52 -9.46
N GLY A 12 17.59 25.40 -10.79
CA GLY A 12 16.52 24.87 -11.66
C GLY A 12 16.25 23.36 -11.50
N SER A 13 17.28 22.55 -11.16
CA SER A 13 17.12 21.09 -10.93
C SER A 13 16.51 20.76 -9.57
N ARG A 14 16.48 21.74 -8.66
CA ARG A 14 16.03 21.61 -7.28
C ARG A 14 14.54 21.89 -7.09
N VAL A 15 13.78 22.03 -8.19
CA VAL A 15 12.31 22.17 -8.25
C VAL A 15 11.62 20.81 -8.51
N SER A 16 11.87 19.70 -7.83
CA SER A 16 12.76 19.29 -6.73
C SER A 16 12.50 17.80 -6.62
N THR A 17 13.49 16.93 -6.43
CA THR A 17 13.24 15.51 -6.15
C THR A 17 12.16 15.30 -5.07
N THR A 18 12.05 16.24 -4.11
CA THR A 18 10.98 16.34 -3.12
C THR A 18 9.56 16.38 -3.73
N ARG A 19 9.31 17.21 -4.75
CA ARG A 19 8.00 17.31 -5.41
C ARG A 19 7.63 16.03 -6.14
N ILE A 20 8.61 15.37 -6.77
CA ILE A 20 8.42 14.07 -7.43
C ILE A 20 8.01 13.02 -6.39
N VAL A 21 8.73 12.93 -5.26
CA VAL A 21 8.37 12.01 -4.16
C VAL A 21 6.94 12.28 -3.69
N GLY A 22 6.55 13.55 -3.55
CA GLY A 22 5.18 13.93 -3.20
C GLY A 22 4.14 13.54 -4.24
N GLY A 23 4.46 13.69 -5.54
CA GLY A 23 3.62 13.25 -6.64
C GLY A 23 3.41 11.74 -6.67
N VAL A 24 4.48 10.96 -6.43
CA VAL A 24 4.39 9.48 -6.33
C VAL A 24 3.53 9.08 -5.13
N ALA A 25 3.66 9.74 -3.99
CA ALA A 25 2.83 9.48 -2.81
C ALA A 25 1.33 9.71 -3.11
N LEU A 26 1.00 10.81 -3.81
CA LEU A 26 -0.37 11.08 -4.22
C LEU A 26 -0.89 10.08 -5.25
N ALA A 27 -0.09 9.77 -6.27
CA ALA A 27 -0.47 8.77 -7.27
C ALA A 27 -0.76 7.42 -6.61
N TYR A 28 0.05 7.02 -5.63
CA TYR A 28 -0.16 5.78 -4.89
C TYR A 28 -1.46 5.81 -4.08
N ALA A 29 -1.69 6.88 -3.32
CA ALA A 29 -2.92 7.01 -2.55
C ALA A 29 -4.17 7.01 -3.43
N VAL A 30 -4.16 7.76 -4.54
CA VAL A 30 -5.27 7.82 -5.50
C VAL A 30 -5.54 6.45 -6.12
N SER A 31 -4.49 5.77 -6.59
CA SER A 31 -4.61 4.42 -7.15
C SER A 31 -5.23 3.44 -6.15
N GLY A 32 -4.78 3.48 -4.88
CA GLY A 32 -5.35 2.69 -3.79
C GLY A 32 -6.82 3.02 -3.51
N PHE A 33 -7.19 4.29 -3.44
CA PHE A 33 -8.60 4.69 -3.27
C PHE A 33 -9.48 4.24 -4.44
N VAL A 34 -9.01 4.38 -5.69
CA VAL A 34 -9.75 3.92 -6.87
C VAL A 34 -9.95 2.40 -6.82
N GLN A 35 -8.91 1.63 -6.52
CA GLN A 35 -9.00 0.18 -6.40
C GLN A 35 -10.05 -0.26 -5.37
N ASN A 36 -10.06 0.38 -4.19
CA ASN A 36 -11.02 0.06 -3.13
C ASN A 36 -12.43 0.57 -3.45
N ALA A 37 -12.56 1.68 -4.18
CA ALA A 37 -13.86 2.16 -4.68
C ALA A 37 -14.47 1.19 -5.68
N VAL A 38 -13.66 0.52 -6.53
CA VAL A 38 -14.15 -0.54 -7.42
C VAL A 38 -14.73 -1.69 -6.60
N PHE A 39 -14.00 -2.20 -5.60
CA PHE A 39 -14.51 -3.26 -4.70
C PHE A 39 -15.80 -2.85 -3.98
N GLY A 40 -15.87 -1.62 -3.46
CA GLY A 40 -17.06 -1.12 -2.76
C GLY A 40 -18.25 -0.93 -3.71
N GLY A 41 -18.01 -0.45 -4.93
CA GLY A 41 -19.05 -0.21 -5.94
C GLY A 41 -19.65 -1.49 -6.52
N THR A 42 -18.89 -2.59 -6.55
CA THR A 42 -19.39 -3.90 -7.01
C THR A 42 -20.01 -4.74 -5.88
N GLY A 43 -19.88 -4.32 -4.62
CA GLY A 43 -20.43 -5.07 -3.48
C GLY A 43 -19.63 -6.32 -3.13
N ALA A 44 -18.30 -6.21 -3.05
CA ALA A 44 -17.43 -7.33 -2.77
C ALA A 44 -17.82 -8.11 -1.50
N PRO A 45 -17.87 -9.46 -1.56
CA PRO A 45 -18.23 -10.29 -0.42
C PRO A 45 -17.14 -10.29 0.65
N ALA A 46 -17.56 -10.48 1.89
CA ALA A 46 -16.67 -10.73 3.02
C ALA A 46 -16.11 -12.17 2.97
N TYR A 47 -15.00 -12.40 3.66
CA TYR A 47 -14.41 -13.74 3.77
C TYR A 47 -15.29 -14.76 4.50
N SER A 48 -16.29 -14.30 5.26
CA SER A 48 -17.28 -15.14 5.93
C SER A 48 -18.51 -15.47 5.08
N ASP A 49 -18.65 -14.88 3.90
CA ASP A 49 -19.85 -15.05 3.09
C ASP A 49 -19.94 -16.47 2.49
N PRO A 50 -21.15 -16.97 2.21
CA PRO A 50 -21.33 -18.29 1.61
C PRO A 50 -20.55 -18.42 0.29
N LEU A 51 -19.87 -19.55 0.09
CA LEU A 51 -19.03 -19.76 -1.10
C LEU A 51 -19.80 -19.65 -2.42
N GLY A 52 -21.11 -19.92 -2.43
CA GLY A 52 -21.96 -19.69 -3.60
C GLY A 52 -22.05 -18.22 -3.99
N VAL A 53 -22.11 -17.32 -2.99
CA VAL A 53 -22.08 -15.86 -3.20
C VAL A 53 -20.71 -15.43 -3.72
N VAL A 54 -19.64 -15.93 -3.11
CA VAL A 54 -18.26 -15.67 -3.54
C VAL A 54 -18.05 -16.12 -4.99
N LEU A 55 -18.52 -17.33 -5.34
CA LEU A 55 -18.42 -17.88 -6.68
C LEU A 55 -19.15 -17.01 -7.71
N ALA A 56 -20.44 -16.73 -7.49
CA ALA A 56 -21.25 -15.92 -8.39
C ALA A 56 -20.64 -14.53 -8.59
N TYR A 57 -20.27 -13.87 -7.49
CA TYR A 57 -19.65 -12.55 -7.52
C TYR A 57 -18.38 -12.51 -8.39
N HIS A 58 -17.46 -13.46 -8.23
CA HIS A 58 -16.22 -13.49 -9.01
C HIS A 58 -16.45 -13.86 -10.48
N ALA A 59 -17.46 -14.68 -10.78
CA ALA A 59 -17.84 -15.00 -12.16
C ALA A 59 -18.46 -13.79 -12.88
N GLU A 60 -19.29 -13.01 -12.19
CA GLU A 60 -20.00 -11.84 -12.75
C GLU A 60 -19.08 -10.61 -12.90
N ASN A 61 -18.13 -10.41 -11.98
CA ASN A 61 -17.36 -9.16 -11.88
C ASN A 61 -15.95 -9.23 -12.49
N ARG A 62 -15.71 -10.09 -13.49
CA ARG A 62 -14.37 -10.30 -14.10
C ARG A 62 -13.71 -9.00 -14.59
N GLY A 63 -14.50 -8.09 -15.17
CA GLY A 63 -13.99 -6.80 -15.64
C GLY A 63 -13.46 -5.92 -14.51
N ALA A 64 -14.17 -5.88 -13.37
CA ALA A 64 -13.74 -5.16 -12.18
C ALA A 64 -12.44 -5.76 -11.62
N PHE A 65 -12.33 -7.09 -11.59
CA PHE A 65 -11.11 -7.77 -11.15
C PHE A 65 -9.91 -7.52 -12.06
N ALA A 66 -10.10 -7.39 -13.38
CA ALA A 66 -9.02 -7.00 -14.29
C ALA A 66 -8.47 -5.60 -13.95
N ILE A 67 -9.36 -4.65 -13.63
CA ILE A 67 -8.97 -3.31 -13.18
C ILE A 67 -8.23 -3.38 -11.84
N ILE A 68 -8.77 -4.09 -10.86
CA ILE A 68 -8.16 -4.26 -9.53
C ILE A 68 -6.76 -4.87 -9.63
N SER A 69 -6.60 -5.97 -10.37
CA SER A 69 -5.29 -6.61 -10.54
C SER A 69 -4.28 -5.70 -11.26
N GLY A 70 -4.74 -4.94 -12.26
CA GLY A 70 -3.92 -3.94 -12.94
C GLY A 70 -3.48 -2.81 -11.99
N LEU A 71 -4.40 -2.26 -11.21
CA LEU A 71 -4.11 -1.22 -10.22
C LEU A 71 -3.18 -1.70 -9.12
N GLU A 72 -3.31 -2.94 -8.66
CA GLU A 72 -2.41 -3.46 -7.63
C GLU A 72 -0.99 -3.65 -8.17
N THR A 73 -0.85 -3.98 -9.46
CA THR A 73 0.46 -3.99 -10.14
C THR A 73 1.09 -2.60 -10.15
N VAL A 74 0.30 -1.57 -10.43
CA VAL A 74 0.73 -0.18 -10.36
C VAL A 74 1.08 0.23 -8.93
N ASN A 75 0.28 -0.18 -7.94
CA ASN A 75 0.48 0.11 -6.52
C ASN A 75 1.81 -0.45 -6.00
N MET A 76 2.18 -1.67 -6.37
CA MET A 76 3.47 -2.27 -6.00
C MET A 76 4.64 -1.43 -6.52
N VAL A 77 4.59 -1.00 -7.79
CA VAL A 77 5.63 -0.14 -8.37
C VAL A 77 5.66 1.22 -7.68
N LEU A 78 4.51 1.84 -7.47
CA LEU A 78 4.41 3.15 -6.80
C LEU A 78 4.92 3.09 -5.36
N LEU A 79 4.62 2.02 -4.61
CA LEU A 79 5.13 1.78 -3.26
C LEU A 79 6.67 1.75 -3.28
N LEU A 80 7.26 0.93 -4.15
CA LEU A 80 8.71 0.76 -4.26
C LEU A 80 9.42 2.07 -4.65
N VAL A 81 8.87 2.79 -5.64
CA VAL A 81 9.38 4.08 -6.07
C VAL A 81 9.28 5.09 -4.92
N PHE A 82 8.14 5.12 -4.21
CA PHE A 82 7.92 6.03 -3.09
C PHE A 82 8.94 5.80 -1.97
N VAL A 83 9.05 4.58 -1.43
CA VAL A 83 9.94 4.30 -0.29
C VAL A 83 11.42 4.49 -0.66
N THR A 84 11.81 4.17 -1.89
CA THR A 84 13.18 4.37 -2.39
C THR A 84 13.50 5.87 -2.56
N ALA A 85 12.59 6.62 -3.18
CA ALA A 85 12.77 8.06 -3.36
C ALA A 85 12.76 8.80 -2.01
N LEU A 86 11.91 8.35 -1.08
CA LEU A 86 11.86 8.84 0.30
C LEU A 86 13.18 8.59 1.04
N HIS A 87 13.73 7.38 0.93
CA HIS A 87 15.06 7.07 1.48
C HIS A 87 16.13 8.02 0.94
N GLY A 88 16.16 8.22 -0.38
CA GLY A 88 17.08 9.19 -0.99
C GLY A 88 16.88 10.62 -0.48
N LEU A 89 15.64 11.02 -0.19
CA LEU A 89 15.35 12.35 0.40
C LEU A 89 15.87 12.46 1.83
N VAL A 90 15.67 11.43 2.65
CA VAL A 90 16.20 11.35 4.03
C VAL A 90 17.73 11.48 4.04
N GLN A 91 18.42 10.75 3.16
CA GLN A 91 19.89 10.83 3.06
C GLN A 91 20.38 12.23 2.68
N ARG A 92 19.74 12.87 1.70
CA ARG A 92 20.10 14.24 1.28
C ARG A 92 19.84 15.31 2.36
N ARG A 93 19.04 15.00 3.38
CA ARG A 93 18.73 15.90 4.52
C ARG A 93 19.57 15.61 5.77
N GLY A 94 20.72 14.95 5.61
CA GLY A 94 21.64 14.67 6.71
C GLY A 94 21.41 13.33 7.40
N GLY A 95 20.60 12.45 6.83
CA GLY A 95 20.49 11.04 7.25
C GLY A 95 19.75 10.80 8.57
N ALA A 96 19.18 11.84 9.19
CA ALA A 96 18.34 11.67 10.38
C ALA A 96 17.09 10.83 10.03
N GLY A 97 17.04 9.59 10.52
CA GLY A 97 16.01 8.61 10.17
C GLY A 97 16.40 7.60 9.08
N ALA A 98 17.69 7.52 8.71
CA ALA A 98 18.19 6.59 7.70
C ALA A 98 17.78 5.13 7.99
N ASP A 99 17.95 4.64 9.22
CA ASP A 99 17.61 3.25 9.57
C ASP A 99 16.12 2.97 9.42
N TRP A 100 15.27 3.91 9.83
CA TRP A 100 13.81 3.82 9.64
C TRP A 100 13.42 3.81 8.17
N SER A 101 14.10 4.59 7.32
CA SER A 101 13.85 4.55 5.88
C SER A 101 14.35 3.27 5.22
N ARG A 102 15.43 2.64 5.72
CA ARG A 102 15.87 1.31 5.28
C ARG A 102 14.85 0.25 5.65
N LEU A 103 14.30 0.30 6.87
CA LEU A 103 13.19 -0.55 7.28
C LEU A 103 12.01 -0.37 6.33
N ALA A 104 11.63 0.86 6.00
CA ALA A 104 10.53 1.14 5.09
C ALA A 104 10.74 0.55 3.69
N VAL A 105 11.97 0.64 3.16
CA VAL A 105 12.33 0.05 1.86
C VAL A 105 12.28 -1.48 1.92
N ALA A 106 12.90 -2.10 2.92
CA ALA A 106 12.93 -3.55 3.06
C ALA A 106 11.52 -4.13 3.26
N ALA A 107 10.74 -3.53 4.16
CA ALA A 107 9.35 -3.91 4.40
C ALA A 107 8.46 -3.65 3.18
N GLY A 108 8.68 -2.55 2.44
CA GLY A 108 7.93 -2.22 1.23
C GLY A 108 8.19 -3.21 0.10
N ALA A 109 9.43 -3.70 -0.01
CA ALA A 109 9.77 -4.78 -0.93
C ALA A 109 9.09 -6.11 -0.56
N ALA A 110 9.17 -6.51 0.71
CA ALA A 110 8.47 -7.70 1.20
C ALA A 110 6.94 -7.60 0.99
N CYS A 111 6.37 -6.42 1.27
CA CYS A 111 4.96 -6.12 1.07
C CYS A 111 4.57 -6.24 -0.40
N SER A 112 5.39 -5.73 -1.32
CA SER A 112 5.15 -5.86 -2.77
C SER A 112 5.15 -7.33 -3.20
N THR A 113 6.06 -8.16 -2.69
CA THR A 113 6.06 -9.61 -2.96
C THR A 113 4.79 -10.29 -2.45
N LEU A 114 4.34 -9.94 -1.24
CA LEU A 114 3.12 -10.50 -0.66
C LEU A 114 1.86 -10.05 -1.42
N PHE A 115 1.81 -8.80 -1.90
CA PHE A 115 0.72 -8.33 -2.74
C PHE A 115 0.72 -8.99 -4.13
N ALA A 116 1.88 -9.27 -4.71
CA ALA A 116 1.94 -10.06 -5.93
C ALA A 116 1.33 -11.46 -5.74
N LEU A 117 1.62 -12.12 -4.61
CA LEU A 117 1.00 -13.41 -4.25
C LEU A 117 -0.51 -13.28 -3.99
N PHE A 118 -0.93 -12.23 -3.28
CA PHE A 118 -2.34 -11.94 -3.02
C PHE A 118 -3.12 -11.77 -4.34
N ILE A 119 -2.57 -11.02 -5.30
CA ILE A 119 -3.20 -10.85 -6.60
C ILE A 119 -3.17 -12.12 -7.44
N ALA A 120 -2.09 -12.90 -7.39
CA ALA A 120 -2.05 -14.19 -8.08
C ALA A 120 -3.15 -15.13 -7.58
N THR A 121 -3.36 -15.21 -6.27
CA THR A 121 -4.44 -16.01 -5.69
C THR A 121 -5.82 -15.44 -6.04
N GLN A 122 -5.99 -14.11 -6.08
CA GLN A 122 -7.21 -13.46 -6.53
C GLN A 122 -7.56 -13.81 -7.98
N ILE A 123 -6.57 -13.76 -8.87
CA ILE A 123 -6.73 -14.14 -10.28
C ILE A 123 -7.15 -15.61 -10.38
N ALA A 124 -6.54 -16.49 -9.60
CA ALA A 124 -6.89 -17.90 -9.58
C ALA A 124 -8.36 -18.12 -9.15
N VAL A 125 -8.84 -17.39 -8.12
CA VAL A 125 -10.26 -17.40 -7.70
C VAL A 125 -11.17 -16.96 -8.85
N VAL A 126 -10.86 -15.86 -9.53
CA VAL A 126 -11.66 -15.33 -10.65
C VAL A 126 -11.72 -16.30 -11.84
N VAL A 127 -10.58 -16.92 -12.17
CA VAL A 127 -10.49 -17.90 -13.24
C VAL A 127 -11.29 -19.15 -12.88
N ALA A 128 -11.11 -19.69 -11.67
CA ALA A 128 -11.86 -20.85 -11.20
C ALA A 128 -13.37 -20.57 -11.17
N ALA A 129 -13.79 -19.39 -10.69
CA ALA A 129 -15.20 -19.03 -10.59
C ALA A 129 -15.92 -19.04 -11.94
N SER A 130 -15.23 -18.68 -13.03
CA SER A 130 -15.83 -18.71 -14.37
C SER A 130 -16.01 -20.10 -14.97
N SER A 131 -15.42 -21.14 -14.37
CA SER A 131 -15.42 -22.50 -14.90
C SER A 131 -16.23 -23.49 -14.05
N LEU A 132 -16.67 -23.07 -12.87
CA LEU A 132 -17.42 -23.92 -11.94
C LEU A 132 -18.91 -23.56 -11.97
N ALA A 133 -19.76 -24.58 -12.04
CA ALA A 133 -21.20 -24.41 -11.86
C ALA A 133 -21.58 -24.26 -10.38
N GLU A 134 -20.86 -24.96 -9.49
CA GLU A 134 -21.09 -24.95 -8.05
C GLU A 134 -19.75 -24.87 -7.28
N PRO A 135 -19.73 -24.31 -6.06
CA PRO A 135 -18.52 -24.27 -5.24
C PRO A 135 -18.05 -25.68 -4.88
N ASN A 136 -16.74 -25.87 -4.82
CA ASN A 136 -16.13 -27.15 -4.42
C ASN A 136 -15.03 -26.93 -3.36
N PRO A 137 -14.51 -28.00 -2.74
CA PRO A 137 -13.48 -27.86 -1.71
C PRO A 137 -12.19 -27.18 -2.18
N ALA A 138 -11.80 -27.34 -3.44
CA ALA A 138 -10.62 -26.68 -3.99
C ALA A 138 -10.80 -25.16 -4.11
N PHE A 139 -11.99 -24.71 -4.55
CA PHE A 139 -12.35 -23.29 -4.58
C PHE A 139 -12.37 -22.69 -3.17
N ALA A 140 -12.90 -23.43 -2.19
CA ALA A 140 -12.90 -23.02 -0.79
C ALA A 140 -11.48 -22.78 -0.27
N LEU A 141 -10.57 -23.75 -0.49
CA LEU A 141 -9.16 -23.63 -0.08
C LEU A 141 -8.47 -22.44 -0.76
N MET A 142 -8.77 -22.19 -2.03
CA MET A 142 -8.19 -21.06 -2.76
C MET A 142 -8.66 -19.71 -2.22
N TRP A 143 -9.94 -19.60 -1.85
CA TRP A 143 -10.49 -18.40 -1.21
C TRP A 143 -9.87 -18.15 0.17
N GLN A 144 -9.72 -19.20 0.98
CA GLN A 144 -9.07 -19.11 2.29
C GLN A 144 -7.57 -18.76 2.17
N LEU A 145 -6.88 -19.35 1.20
CA LEU A 145 -5.49 -19.01 0.90
C LEU A 145 -5.35 -17.54 0.51
N HIS A 146 -6.22 -17.06 -0.37
CA HIS A 146 -6.25 -15.66 -0.78
C HIS A 146 -6.43 -14.71 0.43
N ALA A 147 -7.38 -15.03 1.32
CA ALA A 147 -7.59 -14.30 2.58
C ALA A 147 -6.37 -14.34 3.51
N ALA A 148 -5.74 -15.51 3.67
CA ALA A 148 -4.56 -15.69 4.50
C ALA A 148 -3.38 -14.85 3.99
N VAL A 149 -3.13 -14.88 2.67
CA VAL A 149 -2.07 -14.10 2.04
C VAL A 149 -2.31 -12.60 2.21
N PHE A 150 -3.56 -12.14 2.11
CA PHE A 150 -3.88 -10.74 2.37
C PHE A 150 -3.52 -10.35 3.80
N ALA A 151 -3.93 -11.15 4.79
CA ALA A 151 -3.62 -10.91 6.20
C ALA A 151 -2.11 -10.90 6.47
N LEU A 152 -1.35 -11.79 5.81
CA LEU A 152 0.11 -11.84 5.90
C LEU A 152 0.81 -10.63 5.26
N ALA A 153 0.19 -9.98 4.28
CA ALA A 153 0.72 -8.75 3.68
C ALA A 153 0.63 -7.54 4.65
N LEU A 154 -0.34 -7.54 5.56
CA LEU A 154 -0.62 -6.38 6.42
C LEU A 154 0.57 -6.00 7.33
N PRO A 155 1.26 -6.91 8.04
CA PRO A 155 2.43 -6.55 8.84
C PRO A 155 3.56 -5.91 8.03
N ALA A 156 3.81 -6.39 6.81
CA ALA A 156 4.85 -5.82 5.95
C ALA A 156 4.49 -4.38 5.56
N LEU A 157 3.22 -4.12 5.24
CA LEU A 157 2.75 -2.76 5.00
C LEU A 157 2.82 -1.90 6.28
N GLY A 158 2.45 -2.46 7.43
CA GLY A 158 2.51 -1.76 8.72
C GLY A 158 3.92 -1.36 9.11
N ALA A 159 4.90 -2.23 8.91
CA ALA A 159 6.33 -1.93 9.09
C ALA A 159 6.82 -0.87 8.10
N THR A 160 6.34 -0.92 6.85
CA THR A 160 6.62 0.12 5.84
C THR A 160 6.10 1.48 6.29
N PHE A 161 4.87 1.51 6.78
CA PHE A 161 4.21 2.73 7.26
C PHE A 161 4.96 3.33 8.46
N ILE A 162 5.24 2.51 9.49
CA ILE A 162 5.99 2.95 10.67
C ILE A 162 7.38 3.46 10.28
N GLY A 163 8.11 2.71 9.44
CA GLY A 163 9.44 3.12 8.97
C GLY A 163 9.40 4.45 8.23
N ALA A 164 8.44 4.63 7.31
CA ALA A 164 8.27 5.88 6.57
C ALA A 164 7.90 7.05 7.49
N ALA A 165 6.99 6.85 8.44
CA ALA A 165 6.56 7.87 9.40
C ALA A 165 7.70 8.30 10.35
N LEU A 166 8.47 7.35 10.87
CA LEU A 166 9.61 7.63 11.75
C LEU A 166 10.75 8.31 10.98
N ALA A 167 11.06 7.83 9.78
CA ALA A 167 12.10 8.42 8.93
C ALA A 167 11.78 9.87 8.56
N THR A 168 10.56 10.11 8.09
CA THR A 168 10.12 11.46 7.70
C THR A 168 10.05 12.41 8.87
N HIS A 169 9.68 11.93 10.06
CA HIS A 169 9.67 12.76 11.26
C HIS A 169 11.08 13.14 11.70
N ALA A 170 12.00 12.17 11.76
CA ALA A 170 13.39 12.41 12.11
C ALA A 170 14.09 13.36 11.12
N SER A 171 13.71 13.30 9.84
CA SER A 171 14.18 14.23 8.80
C SER A 171 13.44 15.59 8.76
N GLY A 172 12.51 15.86 9.68
CA GLY A 172 11.77 17.13 9.74
C GLY A 172 10.70 17.33 8.66
N LEU A 173 10.39 16.31 7.87
CA LEU A 173 9.44 16.39 6.74
C LEU A 173 7.97 16.46 7.23
N ILE A 174 7.68 15.88 8.40
CA ILE A 174 6.32 15.77 8.95
C ILE A 174 6.19 16.31 10.37
N ARG A 175 4.96 16.71 10.71
CA ARG A 175 4.58 17.15 12.07
C ARG A 175 4.44 15.95 13.02
N PRO A 176 4.58 16.15 14.35
CA PRO A 176 4.44 15.07 15.34
C PRO A 176 3.11 14.29 15.27
N TRP A 177 2.00 14.96 14.92
CA TRP A 177 0.71 14.28 14.79
C TRP A 177 0.68 13.29 13.61
N GLN A 178 1.40 13.56 12.51
CA GLN A 178 1.50 12.65 11.36
C GLN A 178 2.35 11.43 11.71
N ARG A 179 3.35 11.61 12.58
CA ARG A 179 4.09 10.48 13.15
C ARG A 179 3.16 9.60 13.98
N LEU A 180 2.39 10.19 14.90
CA LEU A 180 1.43 9.44 15.72
C LEU A 180 0.43 8.68 14.83
N PHE A 181 -0.09 9.35 13.80
CA PHE A 181 -1.00 8.74 12.84
C PHE A 181 -0.37 7.54 12.12
N GLY A 182 0.89 7.66 11.68
CA GLY A 182 1.61 6.55 11.05
C GLY A 182 1.95 5.40 11.99
N MET A 183 2.23 5.71 13.26
CA MET A 183 2.41 4.68 14.30
C MET A 183 1.11 3.92 14.53
N VAL A 184 -0.01 4.62 14.75
CA VAL A 184 -1.32 3.99 14.98
C VAL A 184 -1.73 3.14 13.78
N GLY A 185 -1.69 3.71 12.57
CA GLY A 185 -2.08 2.98 11.36
C GLY A 185 -1.21 1.77 11.07
N GLY A 186 0.11 1.90 11.21
CA GLY A 186 1.02 0.77 11.03
C GLY A 186 0.88 -0.30 12.12
N SER A 187 0.59 0.08 13.37
CA SER A 187 0.31 -0.87 14.45
C SER A 187 -0.97 -1.66 14.20
N LEU A 188 -2.05 -1.03 13.72
CA LEU A 188 -3.29 -1.73 13.36
C LEU A 188 -3.04 -2.81 12.29
N LEU A 189 -2.25 -2.47 11.27
CA LEU A 189 -1.84 -3.41 10.22
C LEU A 189 -1.01 -4.59 10.77
N ILE A 190 -0.06 -4.31 11.65
CA ILE A 190 0.77 -5.36 12.29
C ILE A 190 -0.08 -6.26 13.18
N LEU A 191 -0.99 -5.70 13.97
CA LEU A 191 -1.84 -6.46 14.89
C LEU A 191 -2.85 -7.36 14.17
N ALA A 192 -3.29 -7.00 12.97
CA ALA A 192 -4.17 -7.83 12.16
C ALA A 192 -3.46 -9.09 11.62
N GLY A 193 -2.15 -9.01 11.33
CA GLY A 193 -1.42 -10.11 10.69
C GLY A 193 -1.37 -11.42 11.48
N PRO A 194 -1.13 -11.44 12.80
CA PRO A 194 -1.19 -12.65 13.62
C PRO A 194 -2.54 -13.36 13.57
N ALA A 195 -3.63 -12.65 13.25
CA ALA A 195 -4.95 -13.22 13.07
C ALA A 195 -5.15 -13.87 11.69
N ASN A 196 -4.09 -14.10 10.89
CA ASN A 196 -4.18 -14.61 9.52
C ASN A 196 -5.01 -15.90 9.38
N LEU A 197 -4.85 -16.87 10.29
CA LEU A 197 -5.64 -18.11 10.26
C LEU A 197 -7.12 -17.84 10.56
N ALA A 198 -7.41 -16.98 11.54
CA ALA A 198 -8.78 -16.61 11.86
C ALA A 198 -9.43 -15.83 10.70
N ILE A 199 -8.68 -14.93 10.05
CA ILE A 199 -9.11 -14.18 8.87
C ILE A 199 -9.36 -15.11 7.69
N ALA A 200 -8.49 -16.11 7.47
CA ALA A 200 -8.71 -17.15 6.47
C ALA A 200 -10.00 -17.94 6.74
N GLY A 201 -10.35 -18.13 8.00
CA GLY A 201 -11.64 -18.69 8.43
C GLY A 201 -12.83 -17.72 8.40
N GLY A 202 -12.67 -16.50 7.88
CA GLY A 202 -13.74 -15.51 7.75
C GLY A 202 -13.85 -14.50 8.91
N SER A 203 -12.88 -14.42 9.80
CA SER A 203 -12.91 -13.47 10.92
C SER A 203 -12.97 -12.00 10.46
N PRO A 204 -13.79 -11.15 11.10
CA PRO A 204 -13.85 -9.72 10.79
C PRO A 204 -12.60 -8.95 11.23
N LEU A 205 -11.63 -9.59 11.90
CA LEU A 205 -10.37 -8.95 12.32
C LEU A 205 -9.60 -8.33 11.15
N ILE A 206 -9.85 -8.76 9.91
CA ILE A 206 -9.29 -8.13 8.72
C ILE A 206 -9.61 -6.62 8.66
N PHE A 207 -10.79 -6.20 9.15
CA PHE A 207 -11.21 -4.80 9.12
C PHE A 207 -10.36 -3.89 10.02
N VAL A 208 -9.72 -4.45 11.06
CA VAL A 208 -8.72 -3.72 11.87
C VAL A 208 -7.53 -3.33 10.99
N GLY A 209 -7.05 -4.28 10.18
CA GLY A 209 -5.99 -4.04 9.20
C GLY A 209 -6.41 -3.07 8.09
N VAL A 210 -7.63 -3.23 7.56
CA VAL A 210 -8.20 -2.33 6.55
C VAL A 210 -8.28 -0.89 7.06
N LEU A 211 -8.64 -0.67 8.33
CA LEU A 211 -8.57 0.65 8.93
C LEU A 211 -7.15 1.22 8.87
N GLY A 212 -6.14 0.46 9.28
CA GLY A 212 -4.74 0.86 9.18
C GLY A 212 -4.29 1.16 7.73
N TYR A 213 -4.82 0.42 6.76
CA TYR A 213 -4.61 0.64 5.33
C TYR A 213 -5.17 1.97 4.83
N PHE A 214 -6.38 2.36 5.27
CA PHE A 214 -6.93 3.67 4.93
C PHE A 214 -6.16 4.81 5.62
N LEU A 215 -5.69 4.61 6.86
CA LEU A 215 -4.79 5.57 7.50
C LEU A 215 -3.48 5.72 6.71
N TRP A 216 -2.96 4.66 6.12
CA TRP A 216 -1.80 4.74 5.21
C TRP A 216 -2.06 5.66 4.02
N PHE A 217 -3.21 5.51 3.35
CA PHE A 217 -3.55 6.39 2.23
C PHE A 217 -3.74 7.85 2.64
N ILE A 218 -4.44 8.10 3.75
CA ILE A 218 -4.61 9.46 4.27
C ILE A 218 -3.24 10.07 4.59
N TRP A 219 -2.34 9.30 5.20
CA TRP A 219 -1.00 9.75 5.49
C TRP A 219 -0.20 10.06 4.22
N LEU A 220 -0.27 9.20 3.20
CA LEU A 220 0.34 9.43 1.88
C LEU A 220 -0.18 10.71 1.21
N VAL A 221 -1.49 10.98 1.30
CA VAL A 221 -2.08 12.23 0.79
C VAL A 221 -1.46 13.45 1.49
N VAL A 222 -1.39 13.39 2.82
CA VAL A 222 -0.90 14.51 3.62
C VAL A 222 0.59 14.77 3.40
N ILE A 223 1.45 13.74 3.41
CA ILE A 223 2.87 13.91 3.08
C ILE A 223 3.04 14.35 1.63
N GLY A 224 2.28 13.77 0.70
CA GLY A 224 2.35 14.09 -0.73
C GLY A 224 2.11 15.57 -1.01
N ILE A 225 1.03 16.11 -0.47
CA ILE A 225 0.70 17.54 -0.58
C ILE A 225 1.79 18.41 0.05
N ARG A 226 2.33 18.06 1.22
CA ARG A 226 3.40 18.82 1.88
C ARG A 226 4.67 18.87 1.03
N LEU A 227 5.09 17.73 0.49
CA LEU A 227 6.28 17.62 -0.34
C LEU A 227 6.15 18.40 -1.64
N ILE A 228 4.97 18.39 -2.27
CA ILE A 228 4.67 19.19 -3.47
C ILE A 228 4.73 20.69 -3.16
N ARG A 229 4.17 21.10 -2.01
CA ARG A 229 4.18 22.49 -1.54
C ARG A 229 5.55 22.95 -1.01
N GLY A 230 6.55 22.07 -0.94
CA GLY A 230 7.87 22.39 -0.40
C GLY A 230 7.89 22.60 1.12
N GLN A 231 6.93 22.05 1.85
CA GLN A 231 6.73 22.24 3.30
C GLN A 231 7.39 21.15 4.17
N GLY A 232 8.45 20.52 3.67
CA GLY A 232 9.24 19.53 4.39
C GLY A 232 10.70 19.86 4.27
#